data_AF-A0A3M6TAF8-F1
#
_entry.id   AF-A0A3M6TAF8-F1
#
_cell.length_a   1.000
_cell.length_b   1.000
_cell.length_c   1.000
_cell.angle_alpha   90.00
_cell.angle_beta   90.00
_cell.angle_gamma   90.00
#
_symmetry.space_group_name_H-M   'P 1'
#
loop_
_entity.id
_entity.type
_entity.pdbx_description
1 polymer ?
#
loop_
_entity_poly.entity_id
_entity_poly.type
_entity_poly.pdbx_seq_one_letter_code
_entity_poly.pdbx_strand_id
1 'polypeptide(L)'
;MVADYLGSPLTDVINTCIKNLYFSSAWKLARICAIPKGSQIKSEKDLRPISTLPVLSKVYERLIFRQLSVLIDKNNVLNKNISAYRKGQSTTTVLQAIRDDIVKAMKRSESTLAFNNDKTKVMILSTPQMSRVHHLDEYDPNIVKLERIKSCKLLGVHINEHLKWDDHIKHTITPIWFFFPLPQFLLRRLKRVQFAAASFVLSHYVKNFRDVLKIGWLSINERRDLNLLESCFKALHNTETWPYYLKIIKQECRKELRSSNSIRLVVPTENSTFQDNASKLFNNLPESIRNFKGYRPFLRLSRNFLCNRVQSD
;
A
#
# COMPACT_ATOMS: atom_id res chain seq x y z
N MET A 1 49.14 39.25 -14.59
CA MET A 1 50.43 38.56 -14.77
C MET A 1 50.25 37.06 -15.06
N VAL A 2 49.83 36.20 -14.14
CA VAL A 2 49.71 34.74 -14.44
C VAL A 2 48.63 34.41 -15.49
N ALA A 3 47.49 35.11 -15.46
CA ALA A 3 46.42 34.94 -16.44
C ALA A 3 46.86 35.27 -17.87
N ASP A 4 47.78 36.23 -18.03
CA ASP A 4 48.24 36.71 -19.34
C ASP A 4 49.10 35.65 -20.06
N TYR A 5 49.83 34.83 -19.29
CA TYR A 5 50.62 33.71 -19.83
C TYR A 5 49.80 32.43 -20.07
N LEU A 6 48.77 32.18 -19.25
CA LEU A 6 47.94 30.97 -19.38
C LEU A 6 46.76 31.13 -20.34
N GLY A 7 46.30 32.36 -20.57
CA GLY A 7 45.11 32.63 -21.37
C GLY A 7 45.24 32.13 -22.82
N SER A 8 46.35 32.42 -23.48
CA SER A 8 46.58 32.03 -24.87
C SER A 8 46.64 30.50 -25.05
N PRO A 9 47.52 29.75 -24.33
CA PRO A 9 47.56 28.29 -24.44
C PRO A 9 46.23 27.60 -24.11
N LEU A 10 45.51 28.08 -23.08
CA LEU A 10 44.21 27.51 -22.72
C LEU A 10 43.15 27.75 -23.80
N THR A 11 43.19 28.91 -24.44
CA THR A 11 42.29 29.24 -25.55
C THR A 11 42.53 28.30 -26.73
N ASP A 12 43.78 28.03 -27.08
CA ASP A 12 44.13 27.10 -28.16
C ASP A 12 43.69 25.67 -27.85
N VAL A 13 43.93 25.20 -26.62
CA VAL A 13 43.50 23.86 -26.19
C VAL A 13 41.98 23.74 -26.27
N ILE A 14 41.24 24.70 -25.73
CA ILE A 14 39.77 24.67 -25.74
C ILE A 14 39.24 24.74 -27.18
N ASN A 15 39.75 25.64 -28.01
CA ASN A 15 39.33 25.77 -29.40
C ASN A 15 39.61 24.49 -30.20
N THR A 16 40.74 23.82 -29.95
CA THR A 16 41.08 22.54 -30.57
C THR A 16 40.09 21.45 -30.13
N CYS A 17 39.77 21.38 -28.84
CA CYS A 17 38.73 20.46 -28.33
C CYS A 17 37.36 20.71 -28.98
N ILE A 18 36.95 21.96 -29.16
CA ILE A 18 35.67 22.31 -29.80
C ILE A 18 35.67 21.94 -31.29
N LYS A 19 36.73 22.31 -32.03
CA LYS A 19 36.87 21.98 -33.47
C LYS A 19 36.83 20.48 -33.72
N ASN A 20 37.45 19.70 -32.84
CA ASN A 20 37.52 18.25 -32.93
C ASN A 20 36.34 17.53 -32.24
N LEU A 21 35.35 18.27 -31.72
CA LEU A 21 34.17 17.72 -31.02
C LEU A 21 34.52 16.74 -29.89
N TYR A 22 35.58 17.03 -29.15
CA TYR A 22 36.13 16.14 -28.13
C TYR A 22 36.22 16.83 -26.77
N PHE A 23 35.82 16.11 -25.72
CA PHE A 23 36.00 16.51 -24.32
C PHE A 23 37.10 15.68 -23.65
N SER A 24 38.10 16.37 -23.09
CA SER A 24 39.30 15.75 -22.55
C SER A 24 39.05 14.68 -21.49
N SER A 25 39.72 13.53 -21.59
CA SER A 25 39.61 12.44 -20.60
C SER A 25 40.07 12.89 -19.22
N ALA A 26 41.16 13.67 -19.14
CA ALA A 26 41.66 14.25 -17.90
C ALA A 26 40.64 15.17 -17.23
N TRP A 27 39.76 15.81 -18.02
CA TRP A 27 38.71 16.68 -17.51
C TRP A 27 37.46 15.94 -17.05
N LYS A 28 37.34 14.63 -17.30
CA LYS A 28 36.24 13.77 -16.81
C LYS A 28 36.51 13.20 -15.42
N LEU A 29 37.75 13.28 -14.93
CA LEU A 29 38.14 12.75 -13.62
C LEU A 29 37.57 13.65 -12.51
N ALA A 30 36.52 13.18 -11.85
CA ALA A 30 35.84 13.89 -10.78
C ALA A 30 36.15 13.29 -9.40
N ARG A 31 36.30 14.15 -8.40
CA ARG A 31 36.25 13.74 -6.99
C ARG A 31 34.78 13.71 -6.55
N ILE A 32 34.31 12.58 -6.04
CA ILE A 32 32.92 12.38 -5.60
C ILE A 32 32.80 12.70 -4.12
N CYS A 33 31.91 13.64 -3.78
CA CYS A 33 31.58 13.99 -2.41
C CYS A 33 30.09 13.70 -2.14
N ALA A 34 29.79 12.83 -1.17
CA ALA A 34 28.42 12.51 -0.80
C ALA A 34 27.88 13.56 0.19
N ILE A 35 26.76 14.21 -0.15
CA ILE A 35 26.10 15.20 0.70
C ILE A 35 24.71 14.71 1.12
N PRO A 36 24.32 14.81 2.40
CA PRO A 36 23.00 14.39 2.85
C PRO A 36 21.85 15.22 2.25
N LYS A 37 20.75 14.55 1.89
CA LYS A 37 19.51 15.18 1.40
C LYS A 37 18.70 15.87 2.50
N GLY A 38 18.86 15.42 3.75
CA GLY A 38 18.13 15.88 4.93
C GLY A 38 18.91 15.60 6.21
N SER A 39 18.31 15.88 7.36
CA SER A 39 18.98 15.79 8.67
C SER A 39 19.24 14.36 9.15
N GLN A 40 18.47 13.37 8.70
CA GLN A 40 18.65 11.96 9.07
C GLN A 40 19.07 11.13 7.86
N ILE A 41 20.17 10.39 8.02
CA ILE A 41 20.70 9.46 7.02
C ILE A 41 20.39 8.05 7.52
N LYS A 42 19.53 7.32 6.81
CA LYS A 42 19.19 5.92 7.15
C LYS A 42 19.75 4.94 6.12
N SER A 43 19.94 5.40 4.89
CA SER A 43 20.45 4.59 3.78
C SER A 43 21.26 5.43 2.80
N GLU A 44 22.02 4.76 1.92
CA GLU A 44 22.77 5.41 0.84
C GLU A 44 21.90 6.27 -0.09
N LYS A 45 20.60 5.95 -0.21
CA LYS A 45 19.63 6.73 -1.00
C LYS A 45 19.41 8.14 -0.44
N ASP A 46 19.76 8.36 0.81
CA ASP A 46 19.65 9.65 1.49
C ASP A 46 20.84 10.58 1.20
N LEU A 47 21.87 10.08 0.51
CA LEU A 47 23.02 10.84 0.06
C LEU A 47 22.87 11.27 -1.41
N ARG A 48 23.34 12.46 -1.74
CA ARG A 48 23.54 12.94 -3.11
C ARG A 48 25.03 12.86 -3.44
N PRO A 49 25.46 12.04 -4.41
CA PRO A 49 26.83 12.09 -4.90
C PRO A 49 27.02 13.36 -5.74
N ILE A 50 27.94 14.23 -5.33
CA ILE A 50 28.34 15.43 -6.07
C ILE A 50 29.72 15.20 -6.69
N SER A 51 29.78 15.26 -8.01
CA SER A 51 31.02 15.13 -8.78
C SER A 51 31.69 16.49 -8.96
N THR A 52 32.79 16.73 -8.23
CA THR A 52 33.63 17.92 -8.40
C THR A 52 34.67 17.68 -9.50
N LEU A 53 34.44 18.28 -10.67
CA LEU A 53 35.32 18.20 -11.84
C LEU A 53 36.46 19.23 -11.77
N PRO A 54 37.56 19.06 -12.53
CA PRO A 54 38.65 20.03 -12.59
C PRO A 54 38.18 21.40 -13.10
N VAL A 55 38.84 22.47 -12.66
CA VAL A 55 38.48 23.86 -13.04
C VAL A 55 38.42 24.06 -14.56
N LEU A 56 39.34 23.43 -15.31
CA LEU A 56 39.36 23.50 -16.77
C LEU A 56 38.09 22.92 -17.42
N SER A 57 37.52 21.85 -16.86
CA SER A 57 36.21 21.32 -17.30
C SER A 57 35.12 22.38 -17.17
N LYS A 58 35.11 23.14 -16.06
CA LYS A 58 34.13 24.20 -15.82
C LYS A 58 34.28 25.39 -16.75
N VAL A 59 35.51 25.76 -17.11
CA VAL A 59 35.77 26.80 -18.12
C VAL A 59 35.22 26.37 -19.48
N TYR A 60 35.51 25.14 -19.91
CA TYR A 60 34.99 24.57 -21.16
C TYR A 60 33.46 24.51 -21.17
N GLU A 61 32.84 23.93 -20.14
CA GLU A 61 31.38 23.84 -19.97
C GLU A 61 30.72 25.22 -20.06
N ARG A 62 31.31 26.23 -19.40
CA ARG A 62 30.78 27.60 -19.39
C ARG A 62 30.79 28.24 -20.77
N LEU A 63 31.85 28.02 -21.55
CA LEU A 63 31.97 28.53 -22.92
C LEU A 63 30.94 27.89 -23.85
N ILE A 64 30.83 26.56 -23.82
CA ILE A 64 29.83 25.82 -24.60
C ILE A 64 28.41 26.24 -24.20
N PHE A 65 28.13 26.31 -22.90
CA PHE A 65 26.83 26.76 -22.40
C PHE A 65 26.46 28.14 -22.92
N ARG A 66 27.41 29.08 -22.96
CA ARG A 66 27.17 30.43 -23.48
C ARG A 66 26.84 30.40 -24.97
N GLN A 67 27.58 29.66 -25.78
CA GLN A 67 27.34 29.55 -27.23
C GLN A 67 25.98 28.89 -27.52
N LEU A 68 25.69 27.78 -26.82
CA LEU A 68 24.42 27.06 -26.97
C LEU A 68 23.22 27.88 -26.51
N SER A 69 23.33 28.58 -25.39
CA SER A 69 22.23 29.41 -24.88
C SER A 69 21.83 30.49 -25.88
N VAL A 70 22.81 31.16 -26.50
CA VAL A 70 22.56 32.19 -27.53
C VAL A 70 21.85 31.59 -28.75
N LEU A 71 22.28 30.41 -29.21
CA LEU A 71 21.64 29.72 -30.34
C LEU A 71 20.21 29.28 -30.01
N ILE A 72 19.99 28.69 -28.82
CA ILE A 72 18.69 28.22 -28.36
C ILE A 72 17.68 29.36 -28.27
N ASP A 73 18.08 30.49 -27.68
CA ASP A 73 17.21 31.66 -27.53
C ASP A 73 16.96 32.34 -28.89
N LYS A 74 17.98 32.45 -29.77
CA LYS A 74 17.82 33.04 -31.11
C LYS A 74 16.86 32.24 -31.99
N ASN A 75 16.89 30.92 -31.89
CA ASN A 75 16.08 30.02 -32.73
C ASN A 75 14.77 29.58 -32.06
N ASN A 76 14.44 30.08 -30.87
CA ASN A 76 13.24 29.69 -30.11
C ASN A 76 13.05 28.16 -30.00
N VAL A 77 14.15 27.42 -29.77
CA VAL A 77 14.14 25.94 -29.76
C VAL A 77 13.33 25.39 -28.59
N LEU A 78 13.33 26.10 -27.45
CA LEU A 78 12.63 25.66 -26.23
C LEU A 78 11.16 26.06 -26.26
N ASN A 79 10.31 25.17 -25.76
CA ASN A 79 8.90 25.47 -25.51
C ASN A 79 8.77 26.62 -24.50
N LYS A 80 7.82 27.54 -24.76
CA LYS A 80 7.50 28.69 -23.89
C LYS A 80 7.12 28.27 -22.47
N ASN A 81 6.59 27.06 -22.30
CA ASN A 81 6.18 26.54 -20.99
C ASN A 81 7.37 26.05 -20.13
N ILE A 82 8.59 26.02 -20.68
CA ILE A 82 9.80 25.67 -19.94
C ILE A 82 10.43 26.94 -19.38
N SER A 83 10.38 27.07 -18.06
CA SER A 83 10.97 28.19 -17.30
C SER A 83 12.26 27.81 -16.56
N ALA A 84 12.46 26.52 -16.28
CA ALA A 84 13.59 26.04 -15.49
C ALA A 84 14.92 26.36 -16.18
N TYR A 85 15.90 26.81 -15.40
CA TYR A 85 17.27 27.12 -15.85
C TYR A 85 17.38 28.17 -16.97
N ARG A 86 16.36 29.01 -17.17
CA ARG A 86 16.39 30.09 -18.15
C ARG A 86 16.70 31.43 -17.50
N LYS A 87 17.45 32.27 -18.23
CA LYS A 87 17.71 33.64 -17.80
C LYS A 87 16.39 34.42 -17.74
N GLY A 88 16.16 35.12 -16.63
CA GLY A 88 14.95 35.93 -16.43
C GLY A 88 13.69 35.13 -16.10
N GLN A 89 13.80 33.81 -15.89
CA GLN A 89 12.70 32.95 -15.44
C GLN A 89 13.00 32.41 -14.05
N SER A 90 11.96 32.18 -13.26
CA SER A 90 12.06 31.66 -11.91
C SER A 90 10.93 30.66 -11.64
N THR A 91 10.93 30.06 -10.45
CA THR A 91 9.77 29.28 -10.00
C THR A 91 8.53 30.15 -9.79
N THR A 92 8.71 31.44 -9.49
CA THR A 92 7.59 32.38 -9.29
C THR A 92 6.90 32.74 -10.60
N THR A 93 7.63 32.84 -11.72
CA THR A 93 7.01 33.12 -13.03
C THR A 93 6.08 31.98 -13.45
N VAL A 94 6.44 30.73 -13.18
CA VAL A 94 5.59 29.56 -13.42
C VAL A 94 4.35 29.59 -12.55
N LEU A 95 4.50 29.85 -11.25
CA LEU A 95 3.38 29.90 -10.33
C LEU A 95 2.39 31.01 -10.70
N GLN A 96 2.89 32.15 -11.15
CA GLN A 96 2.05 33.24 -11.67
C GLN A 96 1.31 32.80 -12.94
N ALA A 97 2.00 32.20 -13.92
CA ALA A 97 1.36 31.71 -15.13
C ALA A 97 0.25 30.67 -14.83
N ILE A 98 0.53 29.69 -13.96
CA ILE A 98 -0.46 28.70 -13.52
C ILE A 98 -1.65 29.37 -12.83
N ARG A 99 -1.39 30.36 -11.96
CA ARG A 99 -2.46 31.11 -11.29
C ARG A 99 -3.34 31.83 -12.31
N ASP A 100 -2.73 32.50 -13.29
CA ASP A 100 -3.46 33.24 -14.31
C ASP A 100 -4.30 32.31 -15.19
N ASP A 101 -3.77 31.14 -15.55
CA ASP A 101 -4.49 30.09 -16.27
C ASP A 101 -5.70 29.57 -15.47
N ILE A 102 -5.52 29.30 -14.17
CA ILE A 102 -6.60 28.89 -13.26
C ILE A 102 -7.68 29.98 -13.19
N VAL A 103 -7.30 31.24 -12.97
CA VAL A 103 -8.25 32.35 -12.89
C VAL A 103 -9.02 32.51 -14.21
N LYS A 104 -8.35 32.33 -15.34
CA LYS A 104 -8.97 32.42 -16.67
C LYS A 104 -9.96 31.28 -16.91
N ALA A 105 -9.62 30.05 -16.52
CA ALA A 105 -10.50 28.90 -16.58
C ALA A 105 -11.72 29.06 -15.64
N MET A 106 -11.51 29.56 -14.42
CA MET A 106 -12.62 29.86 -13.49
C MET A 106 -13.61 30.88 -14.07
N LYS A 107 -13.11 31.94 -14.72
CA LYS A 107 -13.96 32.93 -15.40
C LYS A 107 -14.79 32.34 -16.53
N ARG A 108 -14.35 31.22 -17.12
CA ARG A 108 -15.05 30.48 -18.17
C ARG A 108 -15.91 29.34 -17.64
N SER A 109 -15.99 29.17 -16.31
CA SER A 109 -16.65 28.03 -15.67
C SER A 109 -16.08 26.68 -16.11
N GLU A 110 -14.79 26.63 -16.46
CA GLU A 110 -14.06 25.40 -16.80
C GLU A 110 -13.49 24.74 -15.52
N SER A 111 -13.30 23.43 -15.56
CA SER A 111 -12.67 22.70 -14.44
C SER A 111 -11.17 23.02 -14.35
N THR A 112 -10.71 23.44 -13.16
CA THR A 112 -9.30 23.78 -12.90
C THR A 112 -8.51 22.64 -12.27
N LEU A 113 -9.06 21.43 -12.25
CA LEU A 113 -8.42 20.27 -11.65
C LEU A 113 -7.32 19.73 -12.58
N ALA A 114 -6.09 19.69 -12.09
CA ALA A 114 -4.96 19.08 -12.77
C ALA A 114 -4.53 17.80 -12.05
N PHE A 115 -4.37 16.71 -12.81
CA PHE A 115 -3.89 15.44 -12.29
C PHE A 115 -2.37 15.33 -12.43
N ASN A 116 -1.72 14.77 -11.42
CA ASN A 116 -0.32 14.36 -11.53
C ASN A 116 -0.29 12.89 -11.94
N ASN A 117 0.08 12.59 -13.18
CA ASN A 117 0.05 11.23 -13.72
C ASN A 117 0.89 10.22 -12.92
N ASP A 118 1.99 10.66 -12.29
CA ASP A 118 2.88 9.76 -11.55
C ASP A 118 2.32 9.38 -10.17
N LYS A 119 1.44 10.21 -9.60
CA LYS A 119 0.92 10.05 -8.24
C LYS A 119 -0.56 9.73 -8.20
N THR A 120 -1.28 10.07 -9.25
CA THR A 120 -2.73 9.93 -9.31
C THR A 120 -3.05 8.57 -9.88
N LYS A 121 -3.95 7.86 -9.20
CA LYS A 121 -4.47 6.57 -9.64
C LYS A 121 -5.99 6.64 -9.65
N VAL A 122 -6.61 5.90 -10.55
CA VAL A 122 -8.06 5.96 -10.76
C VAL A 122 -8.72 4.70 -10.24
N MET A 123 -9.86 4.86 -9.56
CA MET A 123 -10.74 3.76 -9.18
C MET A 123 -12.15 4.10 -9.66
N ILE A 124 -12.72 3.22 -10.48
CA ILE A 124 -14.11 3.33 -10.91
C ILE A 124 -14.95 2.64 -9.84
N LEU A 125 -15.89 3.37 -9.26
CA LEU A 125 -16.82 2.84 -8.27
C LEU A 125 -18.09 2.38 -8.98
N SER A 126 -18.52 1.16 -8.67
CA SER A 126 -19.77 0.58 -9.20
C SER A 126 -20.59 -0.02 -8.07
N THR A 127 -21.91 0.06 -8.19
CA THR A 127 -22.79 -0.70 -7.31
C THR A 127 -22.89 -2.15 -7.81
N PRO A 128 -23.17 -3.13 -6.93
CA PRO A 128 -23.36 -4.53 -7.33
C PRO A 128 -24.46 -4.77 -8.37
N GLN A 129 -25.43 -3.84 -8.47
CA GLN A 129 -26.48 -3.87 -9.48
C GLN A 129 -25.98 -3.38 -10.84
N MET A 130 -25.19 -2.30 -10.86
CA MET A 130 -24.60 -1.75 -12.09
C MET A 130 -23.43 -2.56 -12.65
N SER A 131 -22.67 -3.25 -11.80
CA SER A 131 -21.57 -4.12 -12.25
C SER A 131 -22.03 -5.33 -13.06
N ARG A 132 -23.34 -5.63 -13.09
CA ARG A 132 -23.95 -6.67 -13.94
C ARG A 132 -24.29 -6.16 -15.35
N VAL A 133 -24.40 -4.85 -15.50
CA VAL A 133 -24.85 -4.17 -16.73
C VAL A 133 -23.65 -3.60 -17.50
N HIS A 134 -22.61 -3.17 -16.78
CA HIS A 134 -21.41 -2.62 -17.39
C HIS A 134 -20.16 -3.42 -16.97
N HIS A 135 -19.42 -3.93 -17.96
CA HIS A 135 -18.08 -4.42 -17.74
C HIS A 135 -17.16 -3.21 -17.53
N LEU A 136 -16.78 -2.96 -16.27
CA LEU A 136 -15.98 -1.79 -15.90
C LEU A 136 -14.65 -1.74 -16.65
N ASP A 137 -14.13 -2.88 -17.10
CA ASP A 137 -12.88 -3.02 -17.83
C ASP A 137 -12.94 -2.44 -19.26
N GLU A 138 -14.14 -2.22 -19.80
CA GLU A 138 -14.36 -1.59 -21.11
C GLU A 138 -14.48 -0.06 -21.02
N TYR A 139 -14.67 0.49 -19.81
CA TYR A 139 -14.74 1.93 -19.62
C TYR A 139 -13.34 2.52 -19.44
N ASP A 140 -12.79 3.04 -20.54
CA ASP A 140 -11.61 3.89 -20.48
C ASP A 140 -12.08 5.33 -20.25
N PRO A 141 -11.87 5.91 -19.06
CA PRO A 141 -12.05 7.34 -18.92
C PRO A 141 -11.07 7.97 -19.91
N ASN A 142 -11.55 8.78 -20.86
CA ASN A 142 -10.75 9.56 -21.82
C ASN A 142 -9.76 10.56 -21.16
N ILE A 143 -9.46 10.39 -19.88
CA ILE A 143 -8.66 11.22 -18.99
C ILE A 143 -7.32 10.54 -18.78
N VAL A 144 -6.47 10.53 -19.82
CA VAL A 144 -5.03 10.20 -19.73
C VAL A 144 -4.74 8.76 -19.24
N LYS A 145 -3.60 8.18 -19.62
CA LYS A 145 -3.17 6.85 -19.15
C LYS A 145 -2.83 6.86 -17.65
N LEU A 146 -3.84 6.82 -16.79
CA LEU A 146 -3.68 6.69 -15.35
C LEU A 146 -3.77 5.21 -14.94
N GLU A 147 -2.99 4.82 -13.93
CA GLU A 147 -3.02 3.45 -13.40
C GLU A 147 -4.36 3.21 -12.69
N ARG A 148 -5.06 2.15 -13.09
CA ARG A 148 -6.32 1.74 -12.47
C ARG A 148 -6.08 0.83 -11.26
N ILE A 149 -6.68 1.18 -10.11
CA ILE A 149 -6.63 0.37 -8.89
C ILE A 149 -8.01 -0.21 -8.56
N LYS A 150 -8.01 -1.44 -8.04
CA LYS A 150 -9.21 -2.15 -7.55
C LYS A 150 -9.51 -1.95 -6.06
N SER A 151 -8.50 -1.69 -5.22
CA SER A 151 -8.65 -1.44 -3.79
C SER A 151 -7.59 -0.47 -3.26
N CYS A 152 -7.98 0.49 -2.44
CA CYS A 152 -7.09 1.49 -1.86
C CYS A 152 -7.39 1.75 -0.38
N LYS A 153 -6.39 2.25 0.34
CA LYS A 153 -6.53 2.70 1.72
C LYS A 153 -6.61 4.23 1.74
N LEU A 154 -7.72 4.77 2.23
CA LEU A 154 -7.95 6.20 2.37
C LEU A 154 -8.22 6.53 3.84
N LEU A 155 -7.34 7.32 4.46
CA LEU A 155 -7.48 7.76 5.86
C LEU A 155 -7.76 6.63 6.88
N GLY A 156 -7.21 5.44 6.65
CA GLY A 156 -7.42 4.27 7.51
C GLY A 156 -8.56 3.34 7.08
N VAL A 157 -9.39 3.75 6.12
CA VAL A 157 -10.47 2.95 5.56
C VAL A 157 -9.98 2.23 4.29
N HIS A 158 -10.32 0.95 4.13
CA HIS A 158 -10.01 0.21 2.91
C HIS A 158 -11.25 0.17 2.04
N ILE A 159 -11.16 0.68 0.82
CA ILE A 159 -12.25 0.81 -0.14
C ILE A 159 -11.88 0.02 -1.38
N ASN A 160 -12.84 -0.70 -1.97
CA ASN A 160 -12.67 -1.38 -3.23
C ASN A 160 -13.67 -0.90 -4.29
N GLU A 161 -13.40 -1.28 -5.55
CA GLU A 161 -14.15 -0.86 -6.75
C GLU A 161 -15.65 -1.22 -6.70
N HIS A 162 -16.00 -2.27 -5.95
CA HIS A 162 -17.37 -2.75 -5.79
C HIS A 162 -18.02 -2.31 -4.46
N LEU A 163 -17.35 -1.44 -3.71
CA LEU A 163 -17.78 -0.98 -2.38
C LEU A 163 -18.15 -2.11 -1.40
N LYS A 164 -17.51 -3.28 -1.55
CA LYS A 164 -17.59 -4.38 -0.58
C LYS A 164 -16.62 -4.10 0.56
N TRP A 165 -17.12 -4.08 1.79
CA TRP A 165 -16.27 -3.83 2.97
C TRP A 165 -15.53 -5.07 3.48
N ASP A 166 -15.49 -6.16 2.70
CA ASP A 166 -14.80 -7.40 3.07
C ASP A 166 -13.35 -7.17 3.49
N ASP A 167 -12.62 -6.38 2.70
CA ASP A 167 -11.19 -6.14 2.92
C ASP A 167 -10.96 -5.21 4.10
N HIS A 168 -11.81 -4.19 4.29
CA HIS A 168 -11.77 -3.35 5.48
C HIS A 168 -11.99 -4.17 6.75
N ILE A 169 -12.98 -5.06 6.73
CA ILE A 169 -13.29 -5.92 7.87
C ILE A 169 -12.16 -6.95 8.11
N LYS A 170 -11.55 -7.50 7.06
CA LYS A 170 -10.34 -8.34 7.20
C LYS A 170 -9.23 -7.54 7.90
N HIS A 171 -8.85 -6.38 7.37
CA HIS A 171 -7.73 -5.61 7.91
C HIS A 171 -7.96 -5.10 9.33
N THR A 172 -9.20 -4.78 9.70
CA THR A 172 -9.53 -4.34 11.06
C THR A 172 -9.61 -5.50 12.05
N ILE A 173 -10.13 -6.67 11.65
CA ILE A 173 -10.40 -7.78 12.59
C ILE A 173 -9.26 -8.80 12.67
N THR A 174 -8.48 -9.03 11.61
CA THR A 174 -7.37 -10.00 11.65
C THR A 174 -6.36 -9.78 12.77
N PRO A 175 -5.95 -8.55 13.15
CA PRO A 175 -5.02 -8.38 14.29
C PRO A 175 -5.66 -8.60 15.67
N ILE A 176 -6.99 -8.60 15.76
CA ILE A 176 -7.74 -8.53 17.02
C ILE A 176 -7.80 -9.86 17.76
N TRP A 177 -7.74 -10.99 17.05
CA TRP A 177 -7.77 -12.33 17.68
C TRP A 177 -6.57 -12.62 18.60
N PHE A 178 -5.46 -11.89 18.44
CA PHE A 178 -4.29 -11.97 19.31
C PHE A 178 -4.56 -11.37 20.71
N PHE A 179 -5.42 -10.37 20.81
CA PHE A 179 -5.67 -9.60 22.04
C PHE A 179 -6.79 -10.19 22.92
N PHE A 180 -6.74 -11.50 23.18
CA PHE A 180 -7.76 -12.15 24.00
C PHE A 180 -7.43 -12.05 25.50
N PRO A 181 -8.41 -11.72 26.38
CA PRO A 181 -9.81 -11.38 26.11
C PRO A 181 -10.01 -9.91 25.73
N LEU A 182 -10.90 -9.66 24.76
CA LEU A 182 -11.23 -8.31 24.32
C LEU A 182 -12.22 -7.64 25.28
N PRO A 183 -11.92 -6.42 25.76
CA PRO A 183 -12.88 -5.64 26.54
C PRO A 183 -14.20 -5.41 25.80
N GLN A 184 -15.31 -5.48 26.55
CA GLN A 184 -16.67 -5.36 25.99
C GLN A 184 -16.91 -4.02 25.29
N PHE A 185 -16.24 -2.94 25.71
CA PHE A 185 -16.35 -1.63 25.07
C PHE A 185 -15.75 -1.62 23.64
N LEU A 186 -14.64 -2.31 23.41
CA LEU A 186 -14.04 -2.44 22.07
C LEU A 186 -14.92 -3.27 21.16
N LEU A 187 -15.48 -4.38 21.67
CA LEU A 187 -16.43 -5.20 20.92
C LEU A 187 -17.66 -4.39 20.49
N ARG A 188 -18.19 -3.51 21.36
CA ARG A 188 -19.30 -2.61 21.00
C ARG A 188 -18.92 -1.63 19.89
N ARG A 189 -17.72 -1.05 19.93
CA ARG A 189 -17.23 -0.14 18.86
C ARG A 189 -17.08 -0.86 17.53
N LEU A 190 -16.48 -2.05 17.54
CA LEU A 190 -16.31 -2.87 16.33
C LEU A 190 -17.66 -3.29 15.75
N LYS A 191 -18.62 -3.68 16.59
CA LYS A 191 -19.99 -4.01 16.17
C LYS A 191 -20.64 -2.83 15.44
N ARG A 192 -20.48 -1.60 15.95
CA ARG A 192 -20.99 -0.39 15.27
C ARG A 192 -20.34 -0.19 13.90
N VAL A 193 -19.03 -0.38 13.78
CA VAL A 193 -18.33 -0.27 12.49
C VAL A 193 -18.83 -1.33 11.51
N GLN A 194 -18.98 -2.58 11.96
CA GLN A 194 -19.49 -3.67 11.14
C GLN A 194 -20.94 -3.40 10.68
N PHE A 195 -21.81 -2.92 11.57
CA PHE A 195 -23.19 -2.57 11.22
C PHE A 195 -23.27 -1.35 10.31
N ALA A 196 -22.42 -0.33 10.49
CA ALA A 196 -22.35 0.81 9.59
C ALA A 196 -21.93 0.37 8.17
N ALA A 197 -20.90 -0.48 8.07
CA ALA A 197 -20.47 -1.06 6.81
C ALA A 197 -21.56 -1.94 6.15
N ALA A 198 -22.24 -2.78 6.94
CA ALA A 198 -23.33 -3.61 6.45
C ALA A 198 -24.53 -2.77 5.98
N SER A 199 -24.84 -1.70 6.72
CA SER A 199 -25.92 -0.76 6.38
C SER A 199 -25.65 -0.05 5.06
N PHE A 200 -24.39 0.28 4.80
CA PHE A 200 -23.96 0.86 3.53
C PHE A 200 -24.14 -0.12 2.35
N VAL A 201 -23.78 -1.39 2.54
CA VAL A 201 -23.90 -2.42 1.48
C VAL A 201 -25.37 -2.78 1.19
N LEU A 202 -26.20 -2.85 2.22
CA LEU A 202 -27.61 -3.25 2.10
C LEU A 202 -28.57 -2.07 1.89
N SER A 203 -28.06 -0.84 1.87
CA SER A 203 -28.82 0.41 1.71
C SER A 203 -29.96 0.61 2.73
N HIS A 204 -29.89 -0.03 3.89
CA HIS A 204 -30.83 0.17 5.01
C HIS A 204 -30.10 0.03 6.34
N TYR A 205 -30.68 0.57 7.41
CA TYR A 205 -30.06 0.54 8.73
C TYR A 205 -30.11 -0.86 9.36
N VAL A 206 -28.94 -1.46 9.57
CA VAL A 206 -28.77 -2.80 10.14
C VAL A 206 -28.70 -2.74 11.66
N LYS A 207 -29.64 -3.42 12.33
CA LYS A 207 -29.63 -3.63 13.79
C LYS A 207 -29.32 -5.07 14.19
N ASN A 208 -29.60 -6.03 13.31
CA ASN A 208 -29.58 -7.45 13.60
C ASN A 208 -28.42 -8.15 12.90
N PHE A 209 -27.83 -9.15 13.56
CA PHE A 209 -26.76 -9.96 12.96
C PHE A 209 -27.25 -10.81 11.76
N ARG A 210 -28.56 -11.04 11.63
CA ARG A 210 -29.14 -11.73 10.47
C ARG A 210 -28.83 -11.00 9.15
N ASP A 211 -28.85 -9.67 9.14
CA ASP A 211 -28.57 -8.90 7.93
C ASP A 211 -27.07 -8.93 7.59
N VAL A 212 -26.21 -8.99 8.59
CA VAL A 212 -24.76 -9.21 8.41
C VAL A 212 -24.49 -10.59 7.81
N LEU A 213 -25.22 -11.62 8.25
CA LEU A 213 -25.15 -12.97 7.69
C LEU A 213 -25.66 -13.05 6.25
N LYS A 214 -26.67 -12.25 5.84
CA LYS A 214 -27.14 -12.17 4.44
C LYS A 214 -26.04 -11.72 3.48
N ILE A 215 -25.13 -10.86 3.93
CA ILE A 215 -23.95 -10.42 3.15
C ILE A 215 -22.86 -11.52 3.13
N GLY A 216 -23.00 -12.57 3.95
CA GLY A 216 -22.01 -13.62 4.13
C GLY A 216 -20.91 -13.27 5.15
N TRP A 217 -21.10 -12.20 5.93
CA TRP A 217 -20.15 -11.80 6.97
C TRP A 217 -20.45 -12.52 8.28
N LEU A 218 -19.40 -13.03 8.93
CA LEU A 218 -19.46 -13.52 10.30
C LEU A 218 -19.49 -12.35 11.28
N SER A 219 -20.15 -12.49 12.42
CA SER A 219 -20.02 -11.56 13.53
C SER A 219 -18.57 -11.50 14.01
N ILE A 220 -18.17 -10.38 14.63
CA ILE A 220 -16.80 -10.20 15.15
C ILE A 220 -16.39 -11.35 16.10
N ASN A 221 -17.31 -11.82 16.94
CA ASN A 221 -17.05 -12.90 17.89
C ASN A 221 -16.80 -14.23 17.17
N GLU A 222 -17.64 -14.60 16.21
CA GLU A 222 -17.46 -15.83 15.44
C GLU A 222 -16.22 -15.76 14.54
N ARG A 223 -15.90 -14.58 14.00
CA ARG A 223 -14.72 -14.41 13.15
C ARG A 223 -13.43 -14.58 13.94
N ARG A 224 -13.41 -14.06 15.17
CA ARG A 224 -12.35 -14.32 16.14
C ARG A 224 -12.23 -15.82 16.42
N ASP A 225 -13.35 -16.47 16.71
CA ASP A 225 -13.41 -17.90 16.99
C ASP A 225 -12.91 -18.74 15.80
N LEU A 226 -13.23 -18.33 14.56
CA LEU A 226 -12.74 -18.96 13.34
C LEU A 226 -11.22 -18.80 13.18
N ASN A 227 -10.66 -17.61 13.44
CA ASN A 227 -9.21 -17.40 13.38
C ASN A 227 -8.47 -18.22 14.45
N LEU A 228 -9.07 -18.37 15.65
CA LEU A 228 -8.55 -19.26 16.70
C LEU A 228 -8.54 -20.72 16.24
N LEU A 229 -9.62 -21.19 15.62
CA LEU A 229 -9.68 -22.53 15.05
C LEU A 229 -8.68 -22.74 13.91
N GLU A 230 -8.52 -21.75 13.03
CA GLU A 230 -7.53 -21.79 11.95
C GLU A 230 -6.12 -22.04 12.50
N SER A 231 -5.78 -21.34 13.58
CA SER A 231 -4.45 -21.42 14.17
C SER A 231 -4.27 -22.63 15.07
N CYS A 232 -5.35 -23.09 15.72
CA CYS A 232 -5.38 -24.38 16.39
C CYS A 232 -5.10 -25.51 15.39
N PHE A 233 -5.75 -25.48 14.21
CA PHE A 233 -5.51 -26.46 13.16
C PHE A 233 -4.06 -26.42 12.65
N LYS A 234 -3.50 -25.22 12.44
CA LYS A 234 -2.08 -25.06 12.07
C LYS A 234 -1.15 -25.61 13.13
N ALA A 235 -1.41 -25.34 14.41
CA ALA A 235 -0.63 -25.87 15.53
C ALA A 235 -0.68 -27.41 15.62
N LEU A 236 -1.80 -28.03 15.22
CA LEU A 236 -1.98 -29.49 15.27
C LEU A 236 -1.35 -30.25 14.10
N HIS A 237 -1.31 -29.65 12.90
CA HIS A 237 -0.89 -30.32 11.67
C HIS A 237 0.45 -29.83 11.10
N ASN A 238 0.86 -28.58 11.37
CA ASN A 238 2.09 -27.98 10.85
C ASN A 238 3.11 -27.77 11.97
N THR A 239 3.57 -28.85 12.59
CA THR A 239 4.47 -28.79 13.76
C THR A 239 5.89 -28.30 13.44
N GLU A 240 6.32 -28.31 12.17
CA GLU A 240 7.67 -27.89 11.75
C GLU A 240 7.83 -26.37 11.63
N THR A 241 6.77 -25.66 11.23
CA THR A 241 6.80 -24.20 11.02
C THR A 241 6.18 -23.42 12.19
N TRP A 242 5.58 -24.12 13.15
CA TRP A 242 4.89 -23.51 14.28
C TRP A 242 5.83 -23.27 15.47
N PRO A 243 5.70 -22.13 16.18
CA PRO A 243 6.57 -21.84 17.32
C PRO A 243 6.44 -22.88 18.45
N TYR A 244 7.58 -23.32 18.99
CA TYR A 244 7.65 -24.37 20.01
C TYR A 244 6.83 -24.04 21.27
N TYR A 245 6.80 -22.77 21.68
CA TYR A 245 6.11 -22.29 22.88
C TYR A 245 4.58 -22.20 22.74
N LEU A 246 4.01 -22.38 21.55
CA LEU A 246 2.56 -22.33 21.28
C LEU A 246 1.98 -23.69 20.86
N LYS A 247 2.65 -24.79 21.21
CA LYS A 247 2.18 -26.14 20.88
C LYS A 247 0.89 -26.47 21.65
N ILE A 248 0.00 -27.18 20.99
CA ILE A 248 -1.25 -27.67 21.57
C ILE A 248 -1.09 -29.15 21.91
N ILE A 249 -1.47 -29.53 23.12
CA ILE A 249 -1.32 -30.90 23.62
C ILE A 249 -2.60 -31.70 23.32
N LYS A 250 -2.46 -32.81 22.61
CA LYS A 250 -3.55 -33.77 22.38
C LYS A 250 -3.80 -34.56 23.66
N GLN A 251 -5.06 -34.75 24.02
CA GLN A 251 -5.43 -35.57 25.18
C GLN A 251 -5.27 -37.05 24.82
N GLU A 252 -4.40 -37.76 25.52
CA GLU A 252 -4.26 -39.21 25.38
C GLU A 252 -5.30 -39.93 26.23
N CYS A 253 -6.22 -40.64 25.59
CA CYS A 253 -7.20 -41.49 26.28
C CYS A 253 -6.58 -42.87 26.52
N ARG A 254 -6.29 -43.21 27.78
CA ARG A 254 -5.72 -44.53 28.17
C ARG A 254 -6.70 -45.71 28.05
N LYS A 255 -7.98 -45.47 27.73
CA LYS A 255 -9.04 -46.48 27.59
C LYS A 255 -9.80 -46.26 26.26
N GLU A 256 -9.96 -47.31 25.47
CA GLU A 256 -10.69 -47.28 24.19
C GLU A 256 -12.21 -47.28 24.42
N LEU A 257 -12.76 -46.10 24.70
CA LEU A 257 -14.21 -45.88 24.82
C LEU A 257 -14.79 -45.44 23.47
N ARG A 258 -16.10 -45.57 23.23
CA ARG A 258 -16.75 -45.11 21.98
C ARG A 258 -16.49 -43.62 21.65
N SER A 259 -16.14 -42.80 22.64
CA SER A 259 -15.73 -41.39 22.52
C SER A 259 -14.24 -41.17 22.21
N SER A 260 -13.43 -42.22 22.09
CA SER A 260 -11.99 -42.17 21.81
C SER A 260 -11.67 -41.86 20.35
N ASN A 261 -12.66 -41.99 19.45
CA ASN A 261 -12.46 -41.86 18.01
C ASN A 261 -12.38 -40.39 17.54
N SER A 262 -12.40 -39.41 18.46
CA SER A 262 -12.33 -37.98 18.15
C SER A 262 -11.15 -37.29 18.81
N ILE A 263 -10.48 -36.40 18.07
CA ILE A 263 -9.37 -35.60 18.61
C ILE A 263 -9.92 -34.68 19.71
N ARG A 264 -9.37 -34.78 20.92
CA ARG A 264 -9.63 -33.84 22.03
C ARG A 264 -8.32 -33.20 22.47
N LEU A 265 -8.40 -31.95 22.91
CA LEU A 265 -7.26 -31.17 23.37
C LEU A 265 -7.30 -31.02 24.89
N VAL A 266 -6.12 -31.03 25.52
CA VAL A 266 -5.98 -30.75 26.95
C VAL A 266 -6.24 -29.27 27.17
N VAL A 267 -7.17 -28.96 28.08
CA VAL A 267 -7.42 -27.58 28.52
C VAL A 267 -6.43 -27.26 29.65
N PRO A 268 -5.49 -26.31 29.47
CA PRO A 268 -4.57 -25.88 30.52
C PRO A 268 -5.30 -25.28 31.73
N THR A 269 -4.64 -25.26 32.88
CA THR A 269 -5.14 -24.65 34.12
C THR A 269 -5.10 -23.12 34.07
N GLU A 270 -4.22 -22.53 33.24
CA GLU A 270 -4.11 -21.09 33.06
C GLU A 270 -5.24 -20.54 32.17
N ASN A 271 -6.16 -19.82 32.79
CA ASN A 271 -7.28 -19.21 32.09
C ASN A 271 -6.84 -18.10 31.13
N SER A 272 -7.59 -17.92 30.05
CA SER A 272 -7.46 -16.81 29.07
C SER A 272 -6.22 -16.84 28.15
N THR A 273 -5.43 -17.91 28.20
CA THR A 273 -4.33 -18.15 27.26
C THR A 273 -4.84 -18.62 25.88
N PHE A 274 -3.99 -18.54 24.85
CA PHE A 274 -4.31 -19.10 23.53
C PHE A 274 -4.66 -20.60 23.64
N GLN A 275 -3.87 -21.37 24.39
CA GLN A 275 -4.06 -22.81 24.54
C GLN A 275 -5.38 -23.15 25.27
N ASP A 276 -5.75 -22.39 26.29
CA ASP A 276 -7.03 -22.54 27.01
C ASP A 276 -8.23 -22.32 26.09
N ASN A 277 -8.28 -21.14 25.45
CA ASN A 277 -9.41 -20.79 24.60
C ASN A 277 -9.49 -21.64 23.34
N ALA A 278 -8.36 -21.92 22.69
CA ALA A 278 -8.32 -22.78 21.51
C ALA A 278 -8.80 -24.21 21.85
N SER A 279 -8.38 -24.76 22.99
CA SER A 279 -8.75 -26.12 23.40
C SER A 279 -10.23 -26.21 23.81
N LYS A 280 -10.74 -25.23 24.58
CA LYS A 280 -12.18 -25.14 24.93
C LYS A 280 -13.04 -25.05 23.67
N LEU A 281 -12.66 -24.18 22.73
CA LEU A 281 -13.43 -23.92 21.51
C LEU A 281 -13.37 -25.10 20.55
N PHE A 282 -12.19 -25.70 20.35
CA PHE A 282 -12.03 -26.89 19.53
C PHE A 282 -12.82 -28.07 20.09
N ASN A 283 -12.79 -28.31 21.41
CA ASN A 283 -13.54 -29.40 22.04
C ASN A 283 -15.07 -29.22 21.93
N ASN A 284 -15.56 -27.98 21.83
CA ASN A 284 -16.97 -27.68 21.59
C ASN A 284 -17.43 -27.95 20.14
N LEU A 285 -16.51 -28.25 19.21
CA LEU A 285 -16.88 -28.60 17.83
C LEU A 285 -17.43 -30.03 17.73
N PRO A 286 -18.39 -30.28 16.81
CA PRO A 286 -18.85 -31.62 16.47
C PRO A 286 -17.70 -32.56 16.10
N GLU A 287 -17.83 -33.84 16.45
CA GLU A 287 -16.83 -34.89 16.16
C GLU A 287 -16.54 -35.03 14.67
N SER A 288 -17.56 -34.79 13.83
CA SER A 288 -17.44 -34.77 12.37
C SER A 288 -16.45 -33.71 11.88
N ILE A 289 -16.37 -32.54 12.53
CA ILE A 289 -15.47 -31.45 12.13
C ILE A 289 -14.05 -31.67 12.67
N ARG A 290 -13.93 -32.17 13.90
CA ARG A 290 -12.64 -32.38 14.60
C ARG A 290 -11.72 -33.40 13.93
N ASN A 291 -12.29 -34.38 13.23
CA ASN A 291 -11.52 -35.48 12.61
C ASN A 291 -11.02 -35.19 11.19
N PHE A 292 -11.38 -34.05 10.59
CA PHE A 292 -10.91 -33.71 9.25
C PHE A 292 -9.42 -33.34 9.26
N LYS A 293 -8.64 -33.99 8.37
CA LYS A 293 -7.21 -33.71 8.18
C LYS A 293 -6.93 -32.60 7.14
N GLY A 294 -7.96 -32.15 6.41
CA GLY A 294 -7.82 -31.14 5.35
C GLY A 294 -8.12 -29.72 5.83
N TYR A 295 -7.21 -28.78 5.56
CA TYR A 295 -7.33 -27.37 5.98
C TYR A 295 -8.58 -26.66 5.42
N ARG A 296 -8.80 -26.70 4.10
CA ARG A 296 -9.93 -25.99 3.46
C ARG A 296 -11.30 -26.57 3.87
N PRO A 297 -11.52 -27.90 3.88
CA PRO A 297 -12.76 -28.48 4.37
C PRO A 297 -13.06 -28.15 5.84
N PHE A 298 -12.03 -28.20 6.71
CA PHE A 298 -12.16 -27.87 8.12
C PHE A 298 -12.64 -26.43 8.34
N LEU A 299 -12.03 -25.45 7.66
CA LEU A 299 -12.44 -24.05 7.77
C LEU A 299 -13.86 -23.80 7.26
N ARG A 300 -14.26 -24.46 6.17
CA ARG A 300 -15.61 -24.33 5.62
C ARG A 300 -16.67 -24.87 6.59
N LEU A 301 -16.44 -26.05 7.15
CA LEU A 301 -17.36 -26.67 8.11
C LEU A 301 -17.41 -25.89 9.44
N SER A 302 -16.25 -25.44 9.94
CA SER A 302 -16.17 -24.60 11.13
C SER A 302 -16.89 -23.27 10.93
N ARG A 303 -16.78 -22.66 9.75
CA ARG A 303 -17.53 -21.45 9.38
C ARG A 303 -19.04 -21.69 9.41
N ASN A 304 -19.50 -22.79 8.82
CA ASN A 304 -20.93 -23.12 8.80
C ASN A 304 -21.47 -23.37 10.21
N PHE A 305 -20.71 -24.09 11.05
CA PHE A 305 -21.07 -24.30 12.45
C PHE A 305 -21.19 -22.99 13.22
N LEU A 306 -20.23 -22.08 13.04
CA LEU A 306 -20.27 -20.77 13.68
C LEU A 306 -21.48 -19.96 13.20
N CYS A 307 -21.72 -19.88 11.88
CA CYS A 307 -22.89 -19.18 11.34
C CYS A 307 -24.22 -19.68 11.93
N ASN A 308 -24.35 -20.99 12.17
CA ASN A 308 -25.55 -21.57 12.77
C ASN A 308 -25.72 -21.16 14.25
N ARG A 309 -24.62 -20.98 14.99
CA ARG A 309 -24.62 -20.52 16.39
C ARG A 309 -25.21 -19.12 16.54
N VAL A 310 -24.97 -18.20 15.59
CA VAL A 310 -25.58 -16.86 15.62
C VAL A 310 -27.01 -16.83 15.08
N GLN A 311 -27.48 -17.88 14.41
CA GLN A 311 -28.89 -18.01 14.05
C GLN A 311 -29.75 -18.54 15.20
N SER A 312 -29.16 -19.27 16.15
CA SER A 312 -29.82 -19.80 17.35
C SER A 312 -29.87 -18.82 18.53
N ASP A 313 -29.00 -17.80 18.54
CA ASP A 313 -28.96 -16.69 19.51
C ASP A 313 -29.85 -15.50 19.07
#